data_AF-A0A0L6VTP8-F1
#
_entry.id   AF-A0A0L6VTP8-F1
#
_cell.length_a   1.000
_cell.length_b   1.000
_cell.length_c   1.000
_cell.angle_alpha   90.00
_cell.angle_beta   90.00
_cell.angle_gamma   90.00
#
_symmetry.space_group_name_H-M   'P 1'
#
loop_
_entity.id
_entity.type
_entity.pdbx_description
1 polymer ?
#
loop_
_entity_poly.entity_id
_entity_poly.type
_entity_poly.pdbx_seq_one_letter_code
_entity_poly.pdbx_strand_id
1 'polypeptide(L)'
;MDLSHLNLEEFSSSVKDTVQDSENHVLASVLNSDVVEIISKKVFDGQIQRLNAIFHDLQSLRTEEEQYLDVDDLISKVQSNILQTVDYMYKQAIISAKAFKQFYQMGYTFQRAALNMYITQLINDYHDLDTDFSDVNPTSTLNKWYSAHFRTLYEEI
;
A
#
# COMPACT_ATOMS: atom_id res chain seq x y z
N MET A 1 -16.72 -10.20 11.93
CA MET A 1 -15.38 -9.59 11.94
C MET A 1 -14.76 -10.01 13.26
N ASP A 2 -13.77 -10.91 13.22
CA ASP A 2 -13.13 -11.44 14.43
C ASP A 2 -12.02 -10.47 14.87
N LEU A 3 -12.13 -9.94 16.08
CA LEU A 3 -11.24 -8.92 16.66
C LEU A 3 -10.23 -9.55 17.63
N SER A 4 -10.17 -10.88 17.72
CA SER A 4 -9.32 -11.64 18.65
C SER A 4 -7.81 -11.41 18.48
N HIS A 5 -7.36 -10.83 17.37
CA HIS A 5 -5.95 -10.50 17.11
C HIS A 5 -5.54 -9.09 17.56
N LEU A 6 -6.49 -8.24 17.99
CA LEU A 6 -6.17 -6.92 18.52
C LEU A 6 -5.77 -7.06 20.00
N ASN A 7 -4.49 -6.84 20.30
CA ASN A 7 -4.00 -6.75 21.67
C ASN A 7 -4.58 -5.49 22.34
N LEU A 8 -5.78 -5.64 22.90
CA LEU A 8 -6.58 -4.56 23.48
C LEU A 8 -5.89 -3.85 24.64
N GLU A 9 -5.03 -4.54 25.38
CA GLU A 9 -4.27 -3.95 26.49
C GLU A 9 -3.19 -2.99 25.99
N GLU A 10 -2.43 -3.39 24.97
CA GLU A 10 -1.41 -2.54 24.34
C GLU A 10 -2.03 -1.37 23.57
N PHE A 11 -3.19 -1.60 22.96
CA PHE A 11 -3.96 -0.53 22.32
C PHE A 11 -4.45 0.50 23.35
N SER A 12 -4.98 0.03 24.49
CA SER A 12 -5.50 0.85 25.59
C SER A 12 -4.40 1.68 26.26
N SER A 13 -3.26 1.06 26.59
CA SER A 13 -2.12 1.78 27.20
C SER A 13 -1.60 2.88 26.29
N SER A 14 -1.39 2.58 25.00
CA SER A 14 -0.92 3.56 24.02
C SER A 14 -1.89 4.72 23.79
N VAL A 15 -3.21 4.48 23.79
CA VAL A 15 -4.20 5.58 23.68
C VAL A 15 -4.15 6.45 24.92
N LYS A 16 -4.02 5.85 26.10
CA LYS A 16 -3.99 6.56 27.38
C LYS A 16 -2.78 7.49 27.50
N ASP A 17 -1.61 7.02 27.08
CA ASP A 17 -0.37 7.81 27.09
C ASP A 17 -0.45 9.04 26.17
N THR A 18 -1.14 8.91 25.02
CA THR A 18 -1.31 10.01 24.06
C THR A 18 -2.30 11.06 24.56
N VAL A 19 -3.30 10.65 25.34
CA VAL A 19 -4.36 11.55 25.86
C VAL A 19 -3.89 12.33 27.09
N GLN A 20 -3.01 11.76 27.92
CA GLN A 20 -2.55 12.39 29.16
C GLN A 20 -1.60 13.58 28.97
N ASP A 21 -0.95 13.73 27.81
CA ASP A 21 -0.05 14.86 27.53
C ASP A 21 -0.77 16.19 27.22
N SER A 22 -2.11 16.21 27.13
CA SER A 22 -2.89 17.41 26.80
C SER A 22 -3.53 18.08 28.04
N GLU A 23 -2.71 18.68 28.91
CA GLU A 23 -3.16 19.38 30.13
C GLU A 23 -3.73 20.80 29.89
N ASN A 24 -4.32 21.07 28.73
CA ASN A 24 -5.06 22.30 28.47
C ASN A 24 -6.52 21.98 28.21
N HIS A 25 -7.44 22.73 28.80
CA HIS A 25 -8.90 22.59 28.69
C HIS A 25 -9.38 22.63 27.22
N VAL A 26 -9.30 21.50 26.54
CA VAL A 26 -9.81 21.27 25.20
C VAL A 26 -11.23 20.71 25.35
N LEU A 27 -12.20 21.34 24.67
CA LEU A 27 -13.60 20.93 24.65
C LEU A 27 -13.71 19.44 24.34
N ALA A 28 -14.53 18.71 25.10
CA ALA A 28 -14.70 17.26 24.96
C ALA A 28 -15.06 16.81 23.53
N SER A 29 -15.68 17.68 22.71
CA SER A 29 -15.94 17.42 21.29
C SER A 29 -14.69 17.41 20.43
N VAL A 30 -13.69 18.24 20.74
CA VAL A 30 -12.37 18.25 20.08
C VAL A 30 -11.58 17.02 20.52
N LEU A 31 -11.58 16.71 21.83
CA LEU A 31 -10.95 15.50 22.36
C LEU A 31 -11.54 14.20 21.77
N ASN A 32 -12.87 14.15 21.61
CA ASN A 32 -13.55 13.00 21.01
C ASN A 32 -13.24 12.86 19.50
N SER A 33 -13.10 13.98 18.78
CA SER A 33 -12.68 13.97 17.37
C SER A 33 -11.27 13.39 17.23
N ASP A 34 -10.35 13.83 18.09
CA ASP A 34 -8.96 13.39 18.08
C ASP A 34 -8.84 11.89 18.42
N VAL A 35 -9.60 11.40 19.40
CA VAL A 35 -9.63 9.97 19.74
C VAL A 35 -10.19 9.13 18.60
N VAL A 36 -11.26 9.58 17.93
CA VAL A 36 -11.82 8.88 16.75
C VAL A 36 -10.79 8.84 15.62
N GLU A 37 -10.10 9.94 15.35
CA GLU A 37 -9.06 10.00 14.32
C GLU A 37 -7.89 9.05 14.63
N ILE A 38 -7.43 9.00 15.89
CA ILE A 38 -6.38 8.08 16.34
C ILE A 38 -6.82 6.62 16.17
N ILE A 39 -8.05 6.28 16.56
CA ILE A 39 -8.60 4.92 16.41
C ILE A 39 -8.69 4.57 14.92
N SER A 40 -9.24 5.44 14.09
CA SER A 40 -9.34 5.24 12.64
C SER A 40 -7.98 4.99 12.02
N LYS A 41 -6.97 5.81 12.35
CA LYS A 41 -5.60 5.66 11.85
C LYS A 41 -4.99 4.32 12.25
N LYS A 42 -5.13 3.90 13.52
CA LYS A 42 -4.66 2.58 13.98
C LYS A 42 -5.37 1.43 13.27
N VAL A 43 -6.67 1.56 13.01
CA VAL A 43 -7.44 0.56 12.25
C VAL A 43 -6.91 0.45 10.82
N PHE A 44 -6.67 1.56 10.13
CA PHE A 44 -6.12 1.57 8.78
C PHE A 44 -4.67 1.07 8.71
N ASP A 45 -3.82 1.46 9.66
CA ASP A 45 -2.46 0.91 9.80
C ASP A 45 -2.50 -0.62 9.96
N GLY A 46 -3.49 -1.15 10.70
CA GLY A 46 -3.74 -2.59 10.80
C GLY A 46 -4.22 -3.26 9.50
N GLN A 47 -4.93 -2.53 8.62
CA GLN A 47 -5.37 -3.07 7.32
C GLN A 47 -4.20 -3.29 6.35
N ILE A 48 -3.06 -2.61 6.54
CA ILE A 48 -1.88 -2.75 5.68
C ILE A 48 -1.37 -4.20 5.63
N GLN A 49 -1.39 -4.91 6.76
CA GLN A 49 -1.01 -6.32 6.81
C GLN A 49 -1.93 -7.20 5.95
N ARG A 50 -3.23 -6.90 5.94
CA ARG A 50 -4.21 -7.64 5.13
C ARG A 50 -4.05 -7.36 3.64
N LEU A 51 -3.82 -6.11 3.27
CA LEU A 51 -3.49 -5.75 1.89
C LEU A 51 -2.21 -6.44 1.42
N ASN A 52 -1.22 -6.55 2.30
CA ASN A 52 0.03 -7.25 2.01
C ASN A 52 -0.19 -8.76 1.81
N ALA A 53 -1.00 -9.39 2.67
CA ALA A 53 -1.37 -10.79 2.52
C ALA A 53 -2.07 -11.04 1.18
N ILE A 54 -3.10 -10.24 0.83
CA ILE A 54 -3.78 -10.34 -0.46
C ILE A 54 -2.78 -10.18 -1.61
N PHE A 55 -1.91 -9.16 -1.55
CA PHE A 55 -0.90 -8.89 -2.57
C PHE A 55 0.01 -10.10 -2.87
N HIS A 56 0.36 -10.86 -1.82
CA HIS A 56 1.17 -12.07 -1.95
C HIS A 56 0.37 -13.30 -2.37
N ASP A 57 -0.87 -13.43 -1.90
CA ASP A 57 -1.73 -14.60 -2.15
C ASP A 57 -2.29 -14.65 -3.58
N LEU A 58 -2.21 -13.56 -4.35
CA LEU A 58 -2.68 -13.53 -5.75
C LEU A 58 -2.04 -14.61 -6.63
N GLN A 59 -0.85 -15.11 -6.31
CA GLN A 59 -0.23 -16.21 -7.06
C GLN A 59 -0.98 -17.54 -6.92
N SER A 60 -1.78 -17.71 -5.86
CA SER A 60 -2.64 -18.90 -5.69
C SER A 60 -3.78 -18.97 -6.73
N LEU A 61 -4.05 -17.87 -7.43
CA LEU A 61 -5.05 -17.83 -8.51
C LEU A 61 -4.56 -18.54 -9.79
N ARG A 62 -3.28 -18.91 -9.87
CA ARG A 62 -2.74 -19.67 -11.00
C ARG A 62 -3.21 -21.12 -10.91
N THR A 63 -3.98 -21.56 -11.90
CA THR A 63 -4.31 -22.97 -12.10
C THR A 63 -3.34 -23.61 -13.11
N GLU A 64 -3.12 -24.92 -13.02
CA GLU A 64 -2.18 -25.64 -13.91
C GLU A 64 -2.62 -25.65 -15.40
N GLU A 65 -3.87 -25.29 -15.69
CA GLU A 65 -4.50 -25.45 -17.01
C GLU A 65 -4.77 -24.14 -17.77
N GLU A 66 -4.61 -22.97 -17.15
CA GLU A 66 -4.92 -21.69 -17.78
C GLU A 66 -3.74 -21.12 -18.59
N GLN A 67 -4.06 -20.60 -19.78
CA GLN A 67 -3.09 -19.89 -20.63
C GLN A 67 -2.46 -18.75 -19.83
N TYR A 68 -1.17 -18.92 -19.52
CA TYR A 68 -0.39 -18.16 -18.54
C TYR A 68 -0.47 -16.62 -18.67
N LEU A 69 -0.81 -16.08 -19.84
CA LEU A 69 -0.73 -14.64 -20.11
C LEU A 69 -1.89 -13.84 -19.48
N ASP A 70 -3.13 -14.33 -19.55
CA ASP A 70 -4.29 -13.56 -19.07
C ASP A 70 -4.35 -13.51 -17.53
N VAL A 71 -4.00 -14.62 -16.88
CA VAL A 71 -3.94 -14.71 -15.41
C VAL A 71 -2.78 -13.84 -14.88
N ASP A 72 -1.63 -13.84 -15.54
CA ASP A 72 -0.48 -13.03 -15.12
C ASP A 72 -0.71 -11.52 -15.32
N ASP A 73 -1.40 -11.13 -16.39
CA ASP A 73 -1.87 -9.76 -16.59
C ASP A 73 -2.85 -9.34 -15.49
N LEU A 74 -3.84 -10.19 -15.18
CA LEU A 74 -4.79 -9.92 -14.10
C LEU A 74 -4.10 -9.79 -12.74
N ILE A 75 -3.20 -10.72 -12.40
CA ILE A 75 -2.42 -10.66 -11.15
C ILE A 75 -1.64 -9.35 -11.10
N SER A 76 -0.98 -8.97 -12.19
CA SER A 76 -0.18 -7.73 -12.27
C SER A 76 -1.05 -6.48 -12.09
N LYS A 77 -2.25 -6.44 -12.69
CA LYS A 77 -3.21 -5.35 -12.52
C LYS A 77 -3.72 -5.23 -11.08
N VAL A 78 -4.07 -6.36 -10.45
CA VAL A 78 -4.54 -6.34 -9.05
C VAL A 78 -3.42 -5.91 -8.11
N GLN A 79 -2.19 -6.40 -8.31
CA GLN A 79 -1.02 -5.96 -7.57
C GLN A 79 -0.79 -4.45 -7.72
N SER A 80 -0.87 -3.91 -8.94
CA SER A 80 -0.74 -2.47 -9.18
C SER A 80 -1.82 -1.67 -8.46
N ASN A 81 -3.07 -2.13 -8.47
CA ASN A 81 -4.16 -1.48 -7.75
C ASN A 81 -3.93 -1.44 -6.23
N ILE A 82 -3.38 -2.51 -5.65
CA ILE A 82 -3.03 -2.54 -4.23
C ILE A 82 -1.91 -1.53 -3.94
N LEU A 83 -0.86 -1.49 -4.76
CA LEU A 83 0.25 -0.53 -4.61
C LEU A 83 -0.24 0.92 -4.69
N GLN A 84 -1.09 1.22 -5.67
CA GLN A 84 -1.73 2.54 -5.82
C GLN A 84 -2.63 2.89 -4.63
N THR A 85 -3.36 1.91 -4.10
CA THR A 85 -4.21 2.12 -2.92
C THR A 85 -3.37 2.46 -1.69
N VAL A 86 -2.27 1.76 -1.45
CA VAL A 86 -1.36 2.03 -0.33
C VAL A 86 -0.69 3.40 -0.48
N ASP A 87 -0.23 3.74 -1.69
CA ASP A 87 0.29 5.08 -2.00
C ASP A 87 -0.73 6.18 -1.73
N TYR A 88 -1.98 6.00 -2.18
CA TYR A 88 -3.06 6.94 -1.93
C TYR A 88 -3.36 7.08 -0.43
N MET A 89 -3.44 5.96 0.30
CA MET A 89 -3.64 5.96 1.75
C MET A 89 -2.53 6.73 2.48
N TYR A 90 -1.28 6.60 2.02
CA TYR A 90 -0.16 7.35 2.58
C TYR A 90 -0.26 8.85 2.28
N LYS A 91 -0.48 9.23 1.01
CA LYS A 91 -0.60 10.62 0.57
C LYS A 91 -1.75 11.38 1.23
N GLN A 92 -2.85 10.69 1.51
CA GLN A 92 -4.00 11.26 2.20
C GLN A 92 -3.91 11.18 3.74
N ALA A 93 -2.74 10.81 4.27
CA ALA A 93 -2.49 10.63 5.71
C ALA A 93 -3.45 9.65 6.41
N ILE A 94 -4.08 8.75 5.66
CA ILE A 94 -4.97 7.69 6.18
C ILE A 94 -4.16 6.66 6.97
N ILE A 95 -2.94 6.37 6.50
CA ILE A 95 -1.97 5.53 7.21
C ILE A 95 -0.75 6.34 7.65
N SER A 96 -0.05 5.84 8.66
CA SER A 96 1.22 6.41 9.08
C SER A 96 2.36 6.09 8.11
N ALA A 97 3.39 6.94 8.08
CA ALA A 97 4.64 6.65 7.36
C ALA A 97 5.28 5.33 7.83
N LYS A 98 5.11 4.98 9.12
CA LYS A 98 5.56 3.69 9.66
C LYS A 98 4.83 2.53 8.99
N ALA A 99 3.50 2.60 8.89
CA ALA A 99 2.71 1.55 8.23
C ALA A 99 3.02 1.45 6.73
N PHE A 100 3.21 2.59 6.04
CA PHE A 100 3.65 2.61 4.65
C PHE A 100 5.01 1.92 4.46
N LYS A 101 6.03 2.26 5.26
CA LYS A 101 7.34 1.60 5.20
C LYS A 101 7.25 0.12 5.53
N GLN A 102 6.46 -0.23 6.54
CA GLN A 102 6.23 -1.63 6.93
C GLN A 102 5.63 -2.44 5.79
N PHE A 103 4.68 -1.89 5.01
CA PHE A 103 4.10 -2.59 3.86
C PHE A 103 5.18 -3.08 2.87
N TYR A 104 6.11 -2.22 2.48
CA TYR A 104 7.16 -2.58 1.51
C TYR A 104 8.27 -3.44 2.11
N GLN A 105 8.48 -3.36 3.43
CA GLN A 105 9.42 -4.20 4.17
C GLN A 105 8.88 -5.60 4.48
N MET A 106 7.58 -5.83 4.34
CA MET A 106 6.98 -7.16 4.56
C MET A 106 7.32 -8.11 3.42
N GLY A 107 7.88 -9.28 3.78
CA GLY A 107 8.17 -10.36 2.84
C GLY A 107 9.04 -9.90 1.66
N TYR A 108 8.54 -10.12 0.45
CA TYR A 108 9.18 -9.70 -0.79
C TYR A 108 8.40 -8.59 -1.52
N THR A 109 7.70 -7.74 -0.76
CA THR A 109 6.78 -6.72 -1.33
C THR A 109 7.53 -5.71 -2.18
N PHE A 110 8.67 -5.21 -1.71
CA PHE A 110 9.50 -4.29 -2.48
C PHE A 110 9.93 -4.89 -3.83
N GLN A 111 10.43 -6.13 -3.84
CA GLN A 111 10.87 -6.81 -5.06
C GLN A 111 9.69 -7.05 -6.02
N ARG A 112 8.52 -7.43 -5.49
CA ARG A 112 7.30 -7.61 -6.28
C ARG A 112 6.77 -6.28 -6.82
N ALA A 113 6.89 -5.19 -6.09
CA ALA A 113 6.54 -3.86 -6.57
C ALA A 113 7.47 -3.43 -7.71
N ALA A 114 8.77 -3.66 -7.59
CA ALA A 114 9.73 -3.40 -8.68
C ALA A 114 9.43 -4.24 -9.93
N LEU A 115 9.08 -5.53 -9.75
CA LEU A 115 8.65 -6.39 -10.86
C LEU A 115 7.34 -5.91 -11.48
N ASN A 116 6.38 -5.49 -10.66
CA ASN A 116 5.11 -4.95 -11.12
C ASN A 116 5.29 -3.67 -11.95
N MET A 117 6.22 -2.79 -11.57
CA MET A 117 6.59 -1.60 -12.35
C MET A 117 7.08 -1.99 -13.75
N TYR A 118 7.99 -2.96 -13.82
CA TYR A 118 8.54 -3.44 -15.09
C TYR A 118 7.46 -4.09 -15.97
N ILE A 119 6.64 -4.97 -15.40
CA ILE A 119 5.55 -5.64 -16.14
C ILE A 119 4.48 -4.64 -16.60
N THR A 120 4.10 -3.70 -15.73
CA THR A 120 3.12 -2.65 -16.08
C THR A 120 3.62 -1.78 -17.22
N GLN A 121 4.92 -1.46 -17.23
CA GLN A 121 5.53 -0.77 -18.37
C GLN A 121 5.41 -1.61 -19.64
N LEU A 122 5.80 -2.88 -19.60
CA LEU A 122 5.72 -3.77 -20.77
C LEU A 122 4.29 -3.88 -21.31
N ILE A 123 3.29 -4.05 -20.46
CA ILE A 123 1.88 -4.18 -20.88
C ILE A 123 1.39 -2.88 -21.54
N ASN A 124 1.65 -1.73 -20.92
CA ASN A 124 1.20 -0.45 -21.45
C ASN A 124 1.92 -0.06 -22.75
N ASP A 125 3.24 -0.33 -22.83
CA ASP A 125 4.04 -0.01 -24.01
C ASP A 125 3.77 -1.00 -25.17
N TYR A 126 3.36 -2.24 -24.88
CA TYR A 126 2.96 -3.23 -25.92
C TYR A 126 1.64 -2.87 -26.62
N HIS A 127 0.77 -2.12 -25.95
CA HIS A 127 -0.45 -1.60 -26.58
C HIS A 127 -0.17 -0.41 -27.52
N ASP A 128 0.96 0.28 -27.34
CA ASP A 128 1.48 1.29 -28.27
C ASP A 128 2.47 0.61 -29.26
N LEU A 129 1.93 0.09 -30.36
CA LEU A 129 2.64 -0.69 -31.41
C LEU A 129 3.81 0.04 -32.12
N ASP A 130 4.23 1.21 -31.64
CA ASP A 130 5.27 2.05 -32.26
C ASP A 130 6.47 2.33 -31.32
N THR A 131 6.50 1.70 -30.14
CA THR A 131 7.53 2.00 -29.14
C THR A 131 8.74 1.06 -29.27
N ASP A 132 9.86 1.60 -29.76
CA ASP A 132 11.15 0.92 -29.70
C ASP A 132 11.61 0.82 -28.23
N PHE A 133 11.62 -0.41 -27.70
CA PHE A 133 11.99 -0.70 -26.32
C PHE A 133 13.49 -0.49 -26.02
N SER A 134 14.31 -0.23 -27.04
CA SER A 134 15.77 -0.19 -26.90
C SER A 134 16.33 1.05 -26.20
N ASP A 135 15.55 2.13 -26.03
CA ASP A 135 16.05 3.43 -25.54
C ASP A 135 15.23 4.09 -24.40
N VAL A 136 14.33 3.36 -23.74
CA VAL A 136 13.51 3.96 -22.68
C VAL A 136 14.32 4.11 -21.39
N ASN A 137 14.82 5.33 -21.15
CA ASN A 137 15.50 5.70 -19.90
C ASN A 137 14.63 5.30 -18.68
N PRO A 138 15.14 4.54 -17.69
CA PRO A 138 14.37 4.14 -16.50
C PRO A 138 13.69 5.31 -15.77
N THR A 139 14.30 6.51 -15.80
CA THR A 139 13.73 7.73 -15.23
C THR A 139 12.49 8.20 -16.00
N SER A 140 12.44 7.96 -17.32
CA SER A 140 11.26 8.30 -18.13
C SER A 140 10.05 7.43 -17.78
N THR A 141 10.26 6.16 -17.39
CA THR A 141 9.20 5.28 -16.88
C THR A 141 8.58 5.84 -15.61
N LEU A 142 9.38 6.39 -14.70
CA LEU A 142 8.89 6.99 -13.45
C LEU A 142 8.08 8.26 -13.68
N ASN A 143 8.28 8.94 -14.82
CA ASN A 143 7.52 10.14 -15.19
C ASN A 143 6.15 9.83 -15.82
N LYS A 144 5.86 8.57 -16.16
CA LYS A 144 4.54 8.18 -16.68
C LYS A 144 3.48 8.23 -15.58
N TRP A 145 2.26 8.62 -15.94
CA TRP A 145 1.16 8.84 -14.97
C TRP A 145 0.85 7.58 -14.15
N TYR A 146 0.93 6.40 -14.77
CA TYR A 146 0.68 5.11 -14.12
C TYR A 146 1.81 4.68 -13.16
N SER A 147 2.96 5.36 -13.18
CA SER A 147 4.10 5.09 -12.29
C SER A 147 4.13 5.99 -11.06
N ALA A 148 3.09 6.81 -10.83
CA ALA A 148 3.10 7.80 -9.75
C ALA A 148 3.32 7.21 -8.35
N HIS A 149 2.84 5.99 -8.10
CA HIS A 149 3.01 5.29 -6.83
C HIS A 149 4.44 4.75 -6.63
N PHE A 150 5.17 4.45 -7.70
CA PHE A 150 6.58 4.05 -7.62
C PHE A 150 7.51 5.22 -7.30
N ARG A 151 7.15 6.45 -7.68
CA ARG A 151 7.92 7.64 -7.29
C ARG A 151 7.88 7.86 -5.78
N THR A 152 6.69 7.77 -5.18
CA THR A 152 6.55 7.90 -3.73
C THR A 152 7.26 6.79 -2.98
N LEU A 153 7.26 5.56 -3.52
CA LEU A 153 8.11 4.49 -3.00
C LEU A 153 9.60 4.88 -3.00
N TYR A 154 10.11 5.42 -4.10
CA TYR A 154 11.51 5.84 -4.24
C TYR A 154 11.90 7.01 -3.34
N GLU A 155 10.97 7.92 -3.04
CA GLU A 155 11.21 9.09 -2.20
C GLU A 155 11.23 8.76 -0.70
N GLU A 156 10.51 7.71 -0.29
CA GLU A 156 10.23 7.42 1.12
C GLU A 156 11.02 6.24 1.71
N ILE A 157 11.63 5.41 0.84
CA ILE A 157 12.39 4.20 1.21
C ILE A 157 13.83 4.31 0.73
#